data_AF-A0A1C0AGT2-F1
#
_entry.id   AF-A0A1C0AGT2-F1
#
_cell.length_a   1.000
_cell.length_b   1.000
_cell.length_c   1.000
_cell.angle_alpha   90.00
_cell.angle_beta   90.00
_cell.angle_gamma   90.00
#
_symmetry.space_group_name_H-M   'P 1'
#
loop_
_entity.id
_entity.type
_entity.pdbx_description
1 polymer ?
#
loop_
_entity_poly.entity_id
_entity_poly.type
_entity_poly.pdbx_seq_one_letter_code
_entity_poly.pdbx_strand_id
1 'polypeptide(L)'
;MTDSQHEDGHAWTWEPAVGALTAVALLAVVAVQAGRSLTLAAAGAGWHWPPSAALVTSSWGILAGDLHAGLTTHGAANVWVAWLIAAALFIAGLTAAIVLALRVTAGRRFKGMATTGQAEQLLGLGRLRANRAVIRPDLYRKGYRR
;
A
#
# COMPACT_ATOMS: atom_id res chain seq x y z
N MET A 1 -31.86 15.14 -19.69
CA MET A 1 -30.50 15.46 -19.22
C MET A 1 -30.58 15.68 -17.73
N THR A 2 -30.30 14.65 -16.95
CA THR A 2 -30.30 14.71 -15.48
C THR A 2 -28.95 15.22 -15.01
N ASP A 3 -29.00 16.32 -14.28
CA ASP A 3 -27.89 17.13 -13.80
C ASP A 3 -27.17 16.46 -12.62
N SER A 4 -26.58 15.28 -12.85
CA SER A 4 -25.91 14.48 -11.80
C SER A 4 -24.41 14.76 -11.66
N GLN A 5 -23.89 15.81 -12.32
CA GLN A 5 -22.46 16.14 -12.30
C GLN A 5 -22.04 17.16 -11.23
N HIS A 6 -22.97 17.73 -10.46
CA HIS A 6 -22.68 18.77 -9.46
C HIS A 6 -22.85 18.31 -8.00
N GLU A 7 -22.54 17.05 -7.68
CA GLU A 7 -22.22 16.71 -6.29
C GLU A 7 -20.70 16.67 -6.12
N ASP A 8 -20.21 17.72 -5.47
CA ASP A 8 -18.83 18.00 -5.09
C ASP A 8 -18.08 16.71 -4.72
N GLY A 9 -17.20 16.28 -5.61
CA GLY A 9 -16.25 15.24 -5.28
C GLY A 9 -15.26 15.82 -4.30
N HIS A 10 -15.33 15.39 -3.04
CA HIS A 10 -14.33 15.73 -2.02
C HIS A 10 -12.93 15.57 -2.62
N ALA A 11 -12.21 16.67 -2.80
CA ALA A 11 -10.89 16.65 -3.39
C ALA A 11 -9.95 15.98 -2.38
N TRP A 12 -9.65 14.71 -2.63
CA TRP A 12 -8.68 13.96 -1.85
C TRP A 12 -7.32 14.64 -1.95
N THR A 13 -7.00 15.46 -0.95
CA THR A 13 -5.77 16.24 -0.91
C THR A 13 -4.69 15.45 -0.15
N TRP A 14 -4.83 15.33 1.17
CA TRP A 14 -3.81 14.74 2.04
C TRP A 14 -4.30 13.53 2.85
N GLU A 15 -5.62 13.35 2.97
CA GLU A 15 -6.24 12.24 3.71
C GLU A 15 -5.69 10.84 3.34
N PRO A 16 -5.40 10.52 2.07
CA PRO A 16 -4.92 9.19 1.69
C PRO A 16 -3.50 8.95 2.17
N ALA A 17 -2.68 9.99 2.06
CA ALA A 17 -1.30 9.95 2.50
C ALA A 17 -1.24 9.79 4.01
N VAL A 18 -2.07 10.53 4.76
CA VAL A 18 -2.16 10.38 6.22
C VAL A 18 -2.73 9.02 6.62
N GLY A 19 -3.76 8.53 5.92
CA GLY A 19 -4.29 7.18 6.13
C GLY A 19 -3.24 6.10 5.90
N ALA A 20 -2.48 6.20 4.82
CA ALA A 20 -1.38 5.27 4.51
C ALA A 20 -0.27 5.35 5.56
N LEU A 21 0.17 6.55 5.94
CA LEU A 21 1.18 6.76 6.98
C LEU A 21 0.72 6.17 8.32
N THR A 22 -0.53 6.40 8.70
CA THR A 22 -1.11 5.88 9.94
C THR A 22 -1.18 4.35 9.92
N ALA A 23 -1.61 3.76 8.80
CA ALA A 23 -1.64 2.30 8.64
C ALA A 23 -0.24 1.69 8.71
N VAL A 24 0.76 2.31 8.07
CA VAL A 24 2.15 1.88 8.13
C VAL A 24 2.71 1.98 9.55
N ALA A 25 2.44 3.07 10.26
CA ALA A 25 2.88 3.24 11.65
C ALA A 25 2.26 2.19 12.59
N LEU A 26 0.96 1.92 12.46
CA LEU A 26 0.28 0.88 13.23
C LEU A 26 0.85 -0.51 12.92
N LEU A 27 1.07 -0.82 11.65
CA LEU A 27 1.68 -2.08 11.23
C LEU A 27 3.09 -2.25 11.82
N ALA A 28 3.89 -1.18 11.85
CA ALA A 28 5.22 -1.21 12.45
C ALA A 28 5.17 -1.53 13.95
N VAL A 29 4.28 -0.87 14.71
CA VAL A 29 4.10 -1.14 16.14
C VAL A 29 3.69 -2.60 16.37
N VAL A 30 2.72 -3.10 15.61
CA VAL A 30 2.26 -4.50 15.72
C VAL A 30 3.38 -5.47 15.38
N ALA A 31 4.15 -5.22 14.31
CA ALA A 31 5.24 -6.09 13.90
C ALA A 31 6.36 -6.16 14.95
N VAL A 32 6.73 -5.02 15.57
CA VAL A 32 7.71 -4.97 16.66
C VAL A 32 7.24 -5.78 17.86
N GLN A 33 5.99 -5.61 18.29
CA GLN A 33 5.46 -6.33 19.44
C GLN A 33 5.30 -7.83 19.14
N ALA A 34 4.83 -8.20 17.96
CA ALA A 34 4.75 -9.59 17.54
C ALA A 34 6.15 -10.24 17.47
N GLY A 35 7.15 -9.56 16.90
CA GLY A 35 8.53 -10.04 16.85
C GLY A 35 9.10 -10.27 18.24
N ARG A 36 8.83 -9.36 19.18
CA ARG A 36 9.16 -9.54 20.60
C ARG A 36 8.47 -10.76 21.20
N SER A 37 7.14 -10.87 21.09
CA SER A 37 6.36 -11.97 21.67
C SER A 37 6.83 -13.33 21.15
N LEU A 38 7.09 -13.44 19.85
CA LEU A 38 7.65 -14.65 19.22
C LEU A 38 9.04 -14.99 19.73
N THR A 39 9.91 -13.98 19.90
CA THR A 39 11.29 -14.20 20.38
C THR A 39 11.28 -14.68 21.83
N LEU A 40 10.45 -14.08 22.68
CA LEU A 40 10.30 -14.50 24.08
C LEU A 40 9.70 -15.91 24.19
N ALA A 41 8.69 -16.21 23.37
CA ALA A 41 8.10 -17.54 23.32
C ALA A 41 9.12 -18.61 22.88
N ALA A 42 9.90 -18.33 21.84
CA ALA A 42 10.96 -19.22 21.35
C ALA A 42 12.11 -19.39 22.36
N ALA A 43 12.38 -18.38 23.18
CA ALA A 43 13.37 -18.45 24.26
C ALA A 43 12.85 -19.16 25.52
N GLY A 44 11.61 -19.68 25.52
CA GLY A 44 11.02 -20.38 26.65
C GLY A 44 10.41 -19.47 27.73
N ALA A 45 10.40 -18.14 27.52
CA ALA A 45 9.77 -17.19 28.45
C ALA A 45 8.23 -17.14 28.31
N GLY A 46 7.67 -17.82 27.30
CA GLY A 46 6.25 -17.86 27.01
C GLY A 46 5.76 -16.72 26.11
N TRP A 47 4.47 -16.73 25.78
CA TRP A 47 3.84 -15.68 24.98
C TRP A 47 3.48 -14.47 25.83
N HIS A 48 4.06 -13.32 25.50
CA HIS A 48 3.79 -12.06 26.19
C HIS A 48 3.30 -11.01 25.22
N TRP A 49 2.11 -10.46 25.47
CA TRP A 49 1.57 -9.34 24.71
C TRP A 49 1.38 -8.15 25.66
N PRO A 50 1.90 -6.96 25.34
CA PRO A 50 1.79 -5.82 26.24
C PRO A 50 0.35 -5.31 26.32
N PRO A 51 -0.03 -4.65 27.44
CA PRO A 51 -1.29 -3.93 27.54
C PRO A 51 -1.41 -2.86 26.45
N SER A 52 -2.62 -2.59 25.96
CA SER A 52 -2.87 -1.62 24.88
C SER A 52 -2.31 -0.23 25.17
N ALA A 53 -2.40 0.22 26.42
CA ALA A 53 -1.85 1.51 26.89
C ALA A 53 -0.31 1.59 26.81
N ALA A 54 0.39 0.44 26.81
CA ALA A 54 1.84 0.36 26.80
C ALA A 54 2.41 -0.01 25.41
N LEU A 55 1.56 -0.28 24.40
CA LEU A 55 2.01 -0.73 23.08
C LEU A 55 3.03 0.23 22.45
N VAL A 56 2.69 1.51 22.38
CA VAL A 56 3.54 2.52 21.72
C VAL A 56 4.76 2.86 22.58
N THR A 57 4.58 3.01 23.89
CA THR A 57 5.67 3.38 24.80
C THR A 57 6.70 2.26 24.96
N SER A 58 6.26 1.01 25.05
CA SER A 58 7.18 -0.14 25.10
C SER A 58 7.87 -0.40 23.77
N SER A 59 7.25 -0.08 22.62
CA SER A 59 7.93 -0.14 21.32
C SER A 59 9.18 0.74 21.29
N TRP A 60 9.15 1.92 21.90
CA TRP A 60 10.34 2.78 21.97
C TRP A 60 11.49 2.14 22.77
N GLY A 61 11.18 1.43 23.86
CA GLY A 61 12.17 0.68 24.62
C GLY A 61 12.81 -0.45 23.80
N ILE A 62 12.01 -1.17 23.03
CA ILE A 62 12.50 -2.24 22.12
C ILE A 62 13.40 -1.64 21.04
N LEU A 63 13.04 -0.47 20.50
CA LEU A 63 13.87 0.27 19.54
C LEU A 63 15.23 0.68 20.15
N ALA A 64 15.25 1.03 21.43
CA ALA A 64 16.47 1.32 22.19
C ALA A 64 17.28 0.07 22.59
N GLY A 65 16.79 -1.14 22.26
CA GLY A 65 17.47 -2.41 22.53
C GLY A 65 16.95 -3.15 23.77
N ASP A 66 15.97 -2.61 24.49
CA ASP A 66 15.35 -3.27 25.64
C ASP A 66 14.15 -4.13 25.22
N LEU A 67 14.41 -5.43 25.06
CA LEU A 67 13.40 -6.42 24.68
C LEU A 67 12.34 -6.65 25.78
N HIS A 68 12.66 -6.32 27.03
CA HIS A 68 11.78 -6.53 28.19
C HIS A 68 11.03 -5.26 28.59
N ALA A 69 11.19 -4.16 27.85
CA ALA A 69 10.48 -2.90 28.09
C ALA A 69 8.97 -3.10 28.30
N GLY A 70 8.46 -2.73 29.47
CA GLY A 70 7.05 -2.87 29.83
C GLY A 70 6.58 -4.30 30.14
N LEU A 71 7.49 -5.26 30.35
CA LEU A 71 7.20 -6.58 30.92
C LEU A 71 7.94 -6.78 32.25
N THR A 72 7.41 -7.67 33.09
CA THR A 72 8.04 -8.08 34.35
C THR A 72 8.99 -9.28 34.17
N THR A 73 8.97 -9.92 33.00
CA THR A 73 9.78 -11.09 32.69
C THR A 73 11.19 -10.71 32.27
N HIS A 74 12.15 -11.55 32.67
CA HIS A 74 13.58 -11.37 32.38
C HIS A 74 14.12 -12.68 31.84
N GLY A 75 14.91 -12.63 30.77
CA GLY A 75 15.43 -13.83 30.11
C GLY A 75 16.46 -13.54 29.04
N ALA A 76 17.22 -14.57 28.67
CA ALA A 76 18.29 -14.53 27.66
C ALA A 76 17.71 -14.61 26.23
N ALA A 77 16.96 -13.60 25.84
CA ALA A 77 16.44 -13.44 24.49
C ALA A 77 17.22 -12.34 23.76
N ASN A 78 17.64 -12.62 22.52
CA ASN A 78 18.44 -11.69 21.74
C ASN A 78 17.53 -10.71 20.98
N VAL A 79 17.69 -9.41 21.26
CA VAL A 79 16.92 -8.34 20.60
C VAL A 79 17.07 -8.36 19.08
N TRP A 80 18.22 -8.77 18.55
CA TRP A 80 18.44 -8.88 17.09
C TRP A 80 17.52 -9.91 16.42
N VAL A 81 17.19 -11.01 17.11
CA VAL A 81 16.23 -12.01 16.62
C VAL A 81 14.83 -11.40 16.57
N ALA A 82 14.45 -10.64 17.60
CA ALA A 82 13.17 -9.93 17.62
C ALA A 82 13.05 -8.92 16.49
N TRP A 83 14.12 -8.16 16.22
CA TRP A 83 14.19 -7.24 15.08
C TRP A 83 14.08 -7.95 13.73
N LEU A 84 14.74 -9.09 13.55
CA LEU A 84 14.67 -9.86 12.30
C LEU A 84 13.26 -10.39 12.06
N ILE A 85 12.61 -10.93 13.09
CA ILE A 85 11.21 -11.40 13.00
C ILE A 85 10.28 -10.21 12.76
N ALA A 86 10.44 -9.10 13.48
CA ALA A 86 9.62 -7.90 13.30
C ALA A 86 9.74 -7.34 11.87
N ALA A 87 10.95 -7.24 11.33
CA ALA A 87 11.19 -6.77 9.97
C ALA A 87 10.52 -7.70 8.94
N ALA A 88 10.64 -9.03 9.11
CA ALA A 88 9.99 -9.99 8.23
C ALA A 88 8.45 -9.86 8.26
N LEU A 89 7.86 -9.73 9.45
CA LEU A 89 6.41 -9.52 9.61
C LEU A 89 5.95 -8.19 9.00
N PHE A 90 6.74 -7.12 9.19
CA PHE A 90 6.43 -5.81 8.62
C PHE A 90 6.44 -5.83 7.08
N ILE A 91 7.48 -6.41 6.47
CA ILE A 91 7.57 -6.52 5.00
C ILE A 91 6.44 -7.38 4.44
N ALA A 92 6.16 -8.54 5.07
CA ALA A 92 5.08 -9.42 4.66
C ALA A 92 3.71 -8.72 4.77
N GLY A 93 3.45 -8.04 5.89
CA GLY A 93 2.23 -7.28 6.13
C GLY A 93 2.06 -6.13 5.15
N LEU A 94 3.13 -5.38 4.86
CA LEU A 94 3.10 -4.27 3.90
C LEU A 94 2.81 -4.78 2.48
N THR A 95 3.45 -5.88 2.09
CA THR A 95 3.22 -6.52 0.79
C THR A 95 1.77 -6.97 0.66
N ALA A 96 1.23 -7.63 1.69
CA ALA A 96 -0.16 -8.07 1.73
C ALA A 96 -1.14 -6.88 1.66
N ALA A 97 -0.87 -5.80 2.40
CA ALA A 97 -1.68 -4.59 2.39
C ALA A 97 -1.69 -3.91 1.02
N ILE A 98 -0.53 -3.82 0.35
CA ILE A 98 -0.41 -3.27 -1.01
C ILE A 98 -1.20 -4.14 -1.99
N VAL A 99 -1.02 -5.47 -1.96
CA VAL A 99 -1.75 -6.38 -2.85
C VAL A 99 -3.26 -6.27 -2.63
N LEU A 100 -3.71 -6.20 -1.37
CA LEU A 100 -5.12 -6.02 -1.03
C LEU A 100 -5.65 -4.68 -1.52
N ALA A 101 -4.91 -3.59 -1.29
CA ALA A 101 -5.27 -2.26 -1.77
C ALA A 101 -5.44 -2.26 -3.29
N LEU A 102 -4.47 -2.80 -4.03
CA LEU A 102 -4.53 -2.93 -5.49
C LEU A 102 -5.75 -3.74 -5.93
N ARG A 103 -6.04 -4.87 -5.27
CA ARG A 103 -7.21 -5.70 -5.59
C ARG A 103 -8.53 -4.96 -5.36
N VAL A 104 -8.65 -4.23 -4.24
CA VAL A 104 -9.85 -3.46 -3.91
C VAL A 104 -10.01 -2.25 -4.85
N THR A 105 -8.91 -1.65 -5.31
CA THR A 105 -8.97 -0.48 -6.20
C THR A 105 -9.03 -0.83 -7.68
N ALA A 106 -8.62 -2.03 -8.11
CA ALA A 106 -8.56 -2.42 -9.52
C ALA A 106 -9.91 -2.31 -10.27
N GLY A 107 -11.05 -2.40 -9.55
CA GLY A 107 -12.39 -2.22 -10.10
C GLY A 107 -13.01 -0.84 -9.84
N ARG A 108 -12.36 0.02 -9.06
CA ARG A 108 -12.92 1.33 -8.69
C ARG A 108 -12.74 2.33 -9.84
N ARG A 109 -13.85 2.81 -10.39
CA ARG A 109 -13.87 3.90 -11.36
C ARG A 109 -13.65 5.21 -10.61
N PHE A 110 -12.48 5.81 -10.75
CA PHE A 110 -12.21 7.14 -10.19
C PHE A 110 -13.08 8.17 -10.92
N LYS A 111 -13.94 8.88 -10.18
CA LYS A 111 -14.80 9.97 -10.69
C LYS A 111 -13.89 11.00 -11.40
N GLY A 112 -14.14 11.31 -12.67
CA GLY A 112 -13.31 12.22 -13.47
C GLY A 112 -12.28 11.56 -14.40
N MET A 113 -12.03 10.24 -14.30
CA MET A 113 -11.30 9.53 -15.34
C MET A 113 -12.26 9.16 -16.48
N ALA A 114 -11.95 9.63 -17.70
CA ALA A 114 -12.68 9.20 -18.89
C ALA A 114 -12.58 7.68 -18.99
N THR A 115 -13.72 7.00 -19.10
CA THR A 115 -13.74 5.56 -19.40
C THR A 115 -13.02 5.32 -20.73
N THR A 116 -12.50 4.11 -20.97
CA THR A 116 -11.82 3.78 -22.23
C THR A 116 -12.66 4.14 -23.46
N GLY A 117 -13.99 3.92 -23.40
CA GLY A 117 -14.93 4.35 -24.44
C GLY A 117 -15.05 5.88 -24.58
N GLN A 118 -15.13 6.63 -23.47
CA GLN A 118 -15.14 8.09 -23.52
C GLN A 118 -13.80 8.67 -23.98
N ALA A 119 -12.68 8.04 -23.62
CA ALA A 119 -11.36 8.41 -24.12
C ALA A 119 -11.22 8.11 -25.62
N GLU A 120 -11.71 6.96 -26.09
CA GLU A 120 -11.77 6.61 -27.52
C GLU A 120 -12.65 7.60 -28.30
N GLN A 121 -13.77 8.03 -27.71
CA GLN A 121 -14.73 8.95 -28.31
C GLN A 121 -14.22 10.41 -28.33
N LEU A 122 -13.49 10.84 -27.29
CA LEU A 122 -12.86 12.18 -27.22
C LEU A 122 -11.58 12.27 -28.06
N LEU A 123 -10.70 11.28 -27.97
CA LEU A 123 -9.42 11.27 -28.68
C LEU A 123 -9.57 10.79 -30.12
N GLY A 124 -10.67 10.10 -30.44
CA GLY A 124 -10.95 9.60 -31.78
C GLY A 124 -9.88 8.65 -32.31
N LEU A 125 -9.11 7.98 -31.45
CA LEU A 125 -7.95 7.16 -31.83
C LEU A 125 -8.32 6.06 -32.84
N GLY A 126 -9.47 5.42 -32.68
CA GLY A 126 -10.02 4.49 -33.66
C GLY A 126 -10.28 5.14 -35.02
N ARG A 127 -10.82 6.36 -35.07
CA ARG A 127 -11.02 7.11 -36.32
C ARG A 127 -9.69 7.55 -36.94
N LEU A 128 -8.73 7.97 -36.13
CA LEU A 128 -7.38 8.33 -36.58
C LEU A 128 -6.64 7.12 -37.15
N ARG A 129 -6.75 5.95 -36.52
CA ARG A 129 -6.21 4.69 -37.05
C ARG A 129 -6.90 4.25 -38.34
N ALA A 130 -8.23 4.36 -38.40
CA ALA A 130 -8.99 4.02 -39.61
C ALA A 130 -8.58 4.91 -40.81
N ASN A 131 -8.35 6.21 -40.55
CA ASN A 131 -7.96 7.18 -41.58
C ASN A 131 -6.43 7.34 -41.74
N ARG A 132 -5.62 6.44 -41.18
CA ARG A 132 -4.16 6.55 -41.18
C ARG A 132 -3.54 6.71 -42.57
N ALA A 133 -4.15 6.12 -43.60
CA ALA A 133 -3.66 6.21 -44.97
C ALA A 133 -3.88 7.60 -45.59
N VAL A 134 -4.88 8.34 -45.12
CA VAL A 134 -5.16 9.73 -45.51
C VAL A 134 -4.29 10.70 -44.72
N ILE A 135 -4.07 10.42 -43.43
CA ILE A 135 -3.28 11.27 -42.52
C ILE A 135 -1.77 11.14 -42.79
N ARG A 136 -1.30 9.92 -43.05
CA ARG A 136 0.12 9.60 -43.34
C ARG A 136 0.27 8.92 -44.70
N PRO A 137 -0.02 9.64 -45.80
CA PRO A 137 0.14 9.08 -47.13
C PRO A 137 1.62 8.79 -47.44
N ASP A 138 2.56 9.45 -46.78
CA ASP A 138 4.01 9.19 -46.88
C ASP A 138 4.38 7.75 -46.48
N LEU A 139 3.73 7.19 -45.46
CA LEU A 139 4.02 5.83 -44.97
C LEU A 139 3.18 4.75 -45.66
N TYR A 140 1.95 5.09 -46.08
CA TYR A 140 0.97 4.09 -46.55
C TYR A 140 0.67 4.16 -48.05
N ARG A 141 1.13 5.21 -48.75
CA ARG A 141 1.07 5.23 -50.21
C ARG A 141 2.17 4.31 -50.73
N LYS A 142 1.79 3.08 -51.07
CA LYS A 142 2.64 2.20 -51.89
C LYS A 142 2.95 2.94 -53.19
N GLY A 143 4.17 3.45 -53.28
CA GLY A 143 4.73 4.07 -54.46
C GLY A 143 4.78 3.07 -55.60
N TYR A 144 3.94 3.36 -56.59
CA TYR A 144 3.98 2.94 -57.98
C TYR A 144 5.43 2.94 -58.49
N ARG A 145 6.03 1.75 -58.67
CA ARG A 145 7.25 1.60 -59.47
C ARG A 145 6.87 1.83 -60.93
N ARG A 146 7.40 2.90 -61.53
CA ARG A 146 7.54 3.02 -62.99
C ARG A 146 8.76 2.25 -63.44
#